data_AF-A0A6N7TM67-F1
#
_entry.id   AF-A0A6N7TM67-F1
#
_cell.length_a   1.000
_cell.length_b   1.000
_cell.length_c   1.000
_cell.angle_alpha   90.00
_cell.angle_beta   90.00
_cell.angle_gamma   90.00
#
_symmetry.space_group_name_H-M   'P 1'
#
loop_
_entity.id
_entity.type
_entity.pdbx_description
1 polymer ?
#
loop_
_entity_poly.entity_id
_entity_poly.type
_entity_poly.pdbx_seq_one_letter_code
_entity_poly.pdbx_strand_id
1 'polypeptide(L)'
;MESFVSFSTLFNLVLTVIWFISGIRDLQGKDPFLDLPFNQYHRDPEYRAFWQKKNGVFYMLNSIAFLILAFTPVTSLIYRIIFGIAIVGDLLYLVAYESWNHSAD
;
A
#
# COMPACT_ATOMS: atom_id res chain seq x y z
N MET A 1 2.49 -30.34 16.27
CA MET A 1 1.29 -29.58 15.84
C MET A 1 1.73 -28.80 14.62
N GLU A 2 1.18 -29.07 13.44
CA GLU A 2 1.41 -28.18 12.30
C GLU A 2 0.64 -26.88 12.55
N SER A 3 1.26 -25.74 12.25
CA SER A 3 0.62 -24.43 12.42
C SER A 3 -0.66 -24.36 11.60
N PHE A 4 -1.79 -24.01 12.24
CA PHE A 4 -3.08 -23.81 11.56
C PHE A 4 -3.07 -22.66 10.54
N VAL A 5 -2.04 -21.80 10.58
CA VAL A 5 -1.86 -20.67 9.65
C VAL A 5 -0.44 -20.73 9.07
N SER A 6 -0.34 -20.72 7.74
CA SER A 6 0.96 -20.67 7.06
C SER A 6 1.63 -19.31 7.28
N PHE A 7 2.97 -19.26 7.28
CA PHE A 7 3.70 -17.99 7.37
C PHE A 7 3.27 -17.01 6.28
N SER A 8 3.05 -17.49 5.04
CA SER A 8 2.58 -16.66 3.93
C SER A 8 1.21 -16.05 4.20
N THR A 9 0.27 -16.83 4.77
CA THR A 9 -1.06 -16.34 5.11
C THR A 9 -0.96 -15.27 6.19
N LEU A 10 -0.19 -15.52 7.25
CA LEU A 10 0.02 -14.55 8.33
C LEU A 10 0.66 -13.26 7.81
N PHE A 11 1.71 -13.38 6.98
CA PHE A 11 2.39 -12.24 6.37
C PHE A 11 1.45 -11.37 5.54
N ASN A 12 0.67 -11.99 4.66
CA ASN A 12 -0.30 -11.27 3.82
C ASN A 12 -1.42 -10.60 4.66
N LEU A 13 -1.89 -11.24 5.73
CA LEU A 13 -2.88 -10.63 6.63
C LEU A 13 -2.30 -9.43 7.38
N VAL A 14 -1.06 -9.52 7.86
CA VAL A 14 -0.38 -8.39 8.51
C VAL A 14 -0.25 -7.21 7.56
N LEU A 15 0.21 -7.45 6.33
CA LEU A 15 0.29 -6.39 5.30
C LEU A 15 -1.09 -5.81 4.98
N THR A 16 -2.11 -6.65 4.85
CA THR A 16 -3.49 -6.20 4.64
C THR A 16 -3.93 -5.20 5.70
N VAL A 17 -3.69 -5.50 6.98
CA VAL A 17 -4.07 -4.63 8.11
C VAL A 17 -3.27 -3.33 8.11
N ILE A 18 -1.97 -3.40 7.89
CA ILE A 18 -1.09 -2.21 7.84
C ILE A 18 -1.56 -1.25 6.74
N TRP A 19 -1.79 -1.77 5.52
CA TRP A 19 -2.25 -0.97 4.40
C TRP A 19 -3.67 -0.46 4.60
N PHE A 20 -4.57 -1.26 5.18
CA PHE A 20 -5.94 -0.85 5.47
C PHE A 20 -5.99 0.33 6.45
N ILE A 21 -5.28 0.22 7.59
CA ILE A 21 -5.26 1.26 8.61
C ILE A 21 -4.61 2.53 8.07
N SER A 22 -3.52 2.40 7.31
CA SER A 22 -2.87 3.53 6.64
C SER A 22 -3.84 4.22 5.67
N GLY A 23 -4.53 3.44 4.83
CA GLY A 23 -5.50 3.95 3.86
C GLY A 23 -6.66 4.71 4.51
N ILE A 24 -7.27 4.16 5.56
CA ILE A 24 -8.38 4.83 6.26
C ILE A 24 -7.93 6.13 6.93
N ARG A 25 -6.76 6.16 7.57
CA ARG A 25 -6.25 7.37 8.23
C ARG A 25 -5.98 8.49 7.23
N ASP A 26 -5.36 8.14 6.11
CA ASP A 26 -5.09 9.06 5.02
C ASP A 26 -6.37 9.59 4.37
N LEU A 27 -7.35 8.72 4.09
CA LEU A 27 -8.66 9.15 3.61
C LEU A 27 -9.40 10.06 4.60
N GLN A 28 -9.15 9.93 5.90
CA GLN A 28 -9.70 10.80 6.95
C GLN A 28 -8.87 12.09 7.16
N GLY A 29 -7.73 12.25 6.48
CA GLY A 29 -6.82 13.37 6.68
C GLY A 29 -6.13 13.39 8.04
N LYS A 30 -6.11 12.24 8.75
CA LYS A 30 -5.42 12.08 10.03
C LYS A 30 -3.93 11.93 9.82
N ASP A 31 -3.16 12.11 10.89
CA ASP A 31 -1.73 11.81 10.85
C ASP A 31 -1.52 10.37 10.37
N PRO A 32 -0.51 10.13 9.52
CA PRO A 32 -0.33 8.83 8.90
C PRO A 32 -0.02 7.75 9.93
N PHE A 33 -0.37 6.51 9.60
CA PHE A 33 0.06 5.36 10.40
C PHE A 33 1.56 5.08 10.22
N LEU A 34 2.04 5.25 8.99
CA LEU A 34 3.43 5.09 8.57
C LEU A 34 3.86 6.36 7.85
N ASP A 35 4.92 7.01 8.33
CA ASP A 35 5.54 8.12 7.63
C ASP A 35 6.64 7.60 6.69
N LEU A 36 6.29 7.43 5.42
CA LEU A 36 7.16 6.90 4.38
C LEU A 36 7.83 8.06 3.63
N PRO A 37 9.03 7.90 3.04
CA PRO A 37 9.76 9.00 2.42
C PRO A 37 9.03 9.66 1.23
N PHE A 38 8.05 8.96 0.65
CA PHE A 38 7.19 9.46 -0.43
C PHE A 38 5.87 10.07 0.08
N ASN A 39 5.68 10.15 1.39
CA ASN A 39 4.53 10.80 1.99
C ASN A 39 4.78 12.31 2.11
N GLN A 40 4.24 13.09 1.17
CA GLN A 40 4.40 14.54 1.18
C GLN A 40 3.46 15.26 2.16
N TYR A 41 3.52 14.88 3.43
CA TYR A 41 2.64 15.42 4.45
C TYR A 41 3.18 16.67 5.15
N HIS A 42 4.47 16.98 4.97
CA HIS A 42 5.17 18.07 5.64
C HIS A 42 5.16 19.41 4.87
N ARG A 43 4.43 19.49 3.75
CA ARG A 43 4.25 20.74 2.98
C ARG A 43 3.06 21.55 3.52
N ASP A 44 2.49 22.41 2.70
CA ASP A 44 1.29 23.17 3.04
C ASP A 44 0.06 22.26 3.25
N PRO A 45 -0.93 22.71 4.05
CA PRO A 45 -2.09 21.89 4.41
C PRO A 45 -2.92 21.38 3.23
N GLU A 46 -3.04 22.18 2.16
CA GLU A 46 -3.82 21.80 0.97
C GLU A 46 -3.11 20.70 0.18
N TYR A 47 -1.81 20.85 -0.04
CA TYR A 47 -0.98 19.84 -0.67
C TYR A 47 -0.97 18.53 0.13
N ARG A 48 -0.85 18.63 1.46
CA ARG A 48 -0.96 17.47 2.36
C ARG A 48 -2.30 16.76 2.18
N ALA A 49 -3.42 17.50 2.21
CA ALA A 49 -4.75 16.93 2.10
C ALA A 49 -4.95 16.19 0.76
N PHE A 50 -4.46 16.76 -0.34
CA PHE A 50 -4.48 16.13 -1.66
C PHE A 50 -3.70 14.81 -1.69
N TRP A 51 -2.47 14.81 -1.17
CA TRP A 51 -1.65 13.60 -1.13
C TRP A 51 -2.21 12.55 -0.20
N GLN A 52 -2.75 12.92 0.95
CA GLN A 52 -3.46 12.00 1.83
C GLN A 52 -4.64 11.29 1.10
N LYS A 53 -5.38 11.97 0.23
CA LYS A 53 -6.42 11.28 -0.57
C LYS A 53 -5.84 10.27 -1.56
N LYS A 54 -4.76 10.62 -2.26
CA LYS A 54 -4.09 9.74 -3.22
C LYS A 54 -3.46 8.51 -2.55
N ASN A 55 -2.71 8.75 -1.49
CA ASN A 55 -2.03 7.74 -0.69
C ASN A 55 -3.06 6.82 -0.04
N GLY A 56 -4.15 7.40 0.47
CA GLY A 56 -5.30 6.66 0.98
C GLY A 56 -5.84 5.63 -0.02
N VAL A 57 -6.10 6.04 -1.26
CA VAL A 57 -6.56 5.12 -2.32
C VAL A 57 -5.52 4.05 -2.63
N PHE A 58 -4.25 4.44 -2.78
CA PHE A 58 -3.15 3.51 -3.07
C PHE A 58 -3.00 2.44 -1.98
N TYR A 59 -3.05 2.82 -0.71
CA TYR A 59 -3.00 1.89 0.41
C TYR A 59 -4.23 0.98 0.47
N MET A 60 -5.43 1.47 0.13
CA MET A 60 -6.62 0.63 0.06
C MET A 60 -6.52 -0.43 -1.03
N LEU A 61 -5.98 -0.08 -2.20
CA LEU A 61 -5.74 -1.04 -3.29
C LEU A 61 -4.72 -2.11 -2.88
N ASN A 62 -3.63 -1.71 -2.22
CA ASN A 62 -2.65 -2.65 -1.67
C ASN A 62 -3.26 -3.57 -0.62
N SER A 63 -4.08 -3.04 0.29
CA SER A 63 -4.79 -3.84 1.28
C SER A 63 -5.64 -4.93 0.63
N ILE A 64 -6.40 -4.60 -0.42
CA ILE A 64 -7.22 -5.57 -1.16
C ILE A 64 -6.33 -6.62 -1.84
N ALA A 65 -5.24 -6.22 -2.48
CA ALA A 65 -4.31 -7.15 -3.12
C ALA A 65 -3.74 -8.17 -2.12
N PHE A 66 -3.25 -7.72 -0.97
CA PHE A 66 -2.73 -8.60 0.08
C PHE A 66 -3.81 -9.47 0.73
N LEU A 67 -5.05 -8.98 0.85
CA LEU A 67 -6.16 -9.78 1.33
C LEU A 67 -6.45 -10.95 0.38
N ILE A 68 -6.47 -10.71 -0.93
CA ILE A 68 -6.63 -11.76 -1.94
C ILE A 68 -5.47 -12.76 -1.86
N LEU A 69 -4.23 -12.27 -1.73
CA LEU A 69 -3.04 -13.12 -1.60
C LEU A 69 -3.06 -13.97 -0.33
N ALA A 70 -3.68 -13.53 0.78
CA ALA A 70 -3.79 -14.31 2.01
C ALA A 70 -4.55 -15.63 1.81
N PHE A 71 -5.51 -15.65 0.88
CA PHE A 71 -6.36 -16.80 0.57
C PHE A 71 -6.01 -17.48 -0.76
N THR A 72 -4.95 -17.04 -1.43
CA THR A 72 -4.46 -17.64 -2.66
C THR A 72 -3.24 -18.52 -2.36
N PRO A 73 -3.18 -19.79 -2.80
CA PRO A 73 -2.01 -20.64 -2.56
C PRO A 73 -0.75 -20.02 -3.17
N VAL A 74 0.32 -19.89 -2.39
CA VAL A 74 1.62 -19.30 -2.81
C VAL A 74 2.27 -20.05 -3.98
N THR A 75 1.95 -21.34 -4.13
CA THR A 75 2.42 -22.17 -5.25
C THR A 75 1.69 -21.88 -6.56
N SER A 76 0.54 -21.20 -6.52
CA SER A 76 -0.27 -20.93 -7.71
C SER A 76 0.34 -19.86 -8.60
N LEU A 77 0.11 -19.99 -9.92
CA LEU A 77 0.46 -18.96 -10.89
C LEU A 77 -0.26 -17.64 -10.59
N ILE A 78 -1.52 -17.71 -10.16
CA ILE A 78 -2.35 -16.55 -9.84
C ILE A 78 -1.73 -15.72 -8.72
N TYR A 79 -1.24 -16.37 -7.64
CA TYR A 79 -0.54 -15.68 -6.57
C TYR A 79 0.65 -14.87 -7.11
N ARG A 80 1.48 -15.48 -7.95
CA ARG A 80 2.68 -14.84 -8.50
C ARG A 80 2.34 -13.66 -9.41
N ILE A 81 1.26 -13.78 -10.20
CA ILE A 81 0.78 -12.71 -11.06
C ILE A 81 0.29 -11.53 -10.21
N ILE A 82 -0.59 -11.77 -9.23
CA ILE A 82 -1.13 -10.71 -8.37
C ILE A 82 0.00 -10.04 -7.57
N PHE A 83 0.90 -10.82 -6.99
CA PHE A 83 2.04 -10.29 -6.24
C PHE A 83 2.98 -9.49 -7.14
N GLY A 84 3.25 -9.96 -8.36
CA GLY A 84 4.02 -9.21 -9.35
C GLY A 84 3.36 -7.88 -9.75
N ILE A 85 2.03 -7.89 -9.94
CA ILE A 85 1.26 -6.67 -10.23
C ILE A 85 1.33 -5.68 -9.06
N ALA A 86 1.21 -6.15 -7.81
CA ALA A 86 1.33 -5.30 -6.64
C ALA A 86 2.70 -4.61 -6.59
N ILE A 87 3.80 -5.37 -6.77
CA ILE A 87 5.16 -4.81 -6.83
C ILE A 87 5.30 -3.79 -7.96
N VAL A 88 4.85 -4.13 -9.17
CA VAL A 88 4.95 -3.22 -10.31
C VAL A 88 4.11 -1.96 -10.08
N GLY A 89 2.90 -2.10 -9.52
CA GLY A 89 2.05 -0.97 -9.15
C GLY A 89 2.71 -0.05 -8.15
N ASP A 90 3.35 -0.60 -7.11
CA ASP A 90 4.08 0.16 -6.11
C ASP A 90 5.27 0.90 -6.74
N LEU A 91 6.05 0.24 -7.59
CA LEU A 91 7.17 0.86 -8.30
C LEU A 91 6.69 2.00 -9.22
N LEU A 92 5.62 1.76 -9.99
CA LEU A 92 5.05 2.79 -10.86
C LEU A 92 4.53 3.98 -10.05
N TYR A 93 3.92 3.73 -8.90
CA TYR A 93 3.45 4.77 -8.00
C TYR A 93 4.63 5.61 -7.47
N LEU A 94 5.73 4.97 -7.05
CA LEU A 94 6.96 5.65 -6.61
C LEU A 94 7.62 6.44 -7.74
N VAL A 95 7.71 5.89 -8.94
CA VAL A 95 8.28 6.59 -10.11
C VAL A 95 7.42 7.80 -10.49
N ALA A 96 6.10 7.64 -10.51
CA ALA A 96 5.18 8.75 -10.77
C ALA A 96 5.26 9.84 -9.70
N TYR A 97 5.42 9.44 -8.44
CA TYR A 97 5.66 10.34 -7.33
C TYR A 97 6.96 11.14 -7.51
N GLU A 98 8.08 10.45 -7.77
CA GLU A 98 9.39 11.09 -7.91
C GLU A 98 9.41 12.04 -9.11
N SER A 99 8.85 11.58 -10.23
CA SER A 99 8.71 12.37 -11.44
C SER A 99 7.87 13.63 -11.20
N TRP A 100 6.80 13.53 -10.41
CA TRP A 100 5.98 14.68 -10.05
C TRP A 100 6.75 15.65 -9.17
N ASN A 101 7.48 15.15 -8.16
CA ASN A 101 8.22 16.00 -7.24
C ASN A 101 9.29 16.85 -7.94
N HIS A 102 9.90 16.31 -8.99
CA HIS A 102 10.90 16.98 -9.83
C HIS A 102 10.34 17.58 -11.13
N SER A 103 9.02 17.57 -11.33
CA SER A 103 8.41 18.12 -12.55
C SER A 103 8.36 19.66 -12.60
N ALA A 104 8.62 20.31 -11.46
CA ALA A 104 8.60 21.77 -11.30
C ALA A 104 9.99 22.40 -11.18
N ASP A 105 11.05 21.59 -11.31
CA ASP A 105 12.44 22.03 -11.46
C ASP A 105 12.78 22.22 -12.95
#